data_AF-A0A7Z9GCE2-F1
#
_entry.id   AF-A0A7Z9GCE2-F1
#
_cell.length_a   1.000
_cell.length_b   1.000
_cell.length_c   1.000
_cell.angle_alpha   90.00
_cell.angle_beta   90.00
_cell.angle_gamma   90.00
#
_symmetry.space_group_name_H-M   'P 1'
#
loop_
_entity.id
_entity.type
_entity.pdbx_description
1 polymer ?
#
loop_
_entity_poly.entity_id
_entity_poly.type
_entity_poly.pdbx_seq_one_letter_code
_entity_poly.pdbx_strand_id
1 'polypeptide(L)'
;MILIGIVGLGACAEHTREYSADLQHFEPRDQMTADLDMYVSPSLETYQETDLFSNGLTSQQPVAGTVPRGFTPYPYTHDSAGYSLAGLEWKDTLPNTPEVLAKGQDLYSKFCMHCHGEGGNADGSV
;
A
#
# COMPACT_ATOMS: atom_id res chain seq x y z
N MET A 1 14.87 -67.02 41.42
CA MET A 1 13.90 -65.93 41.19
C MET A 1 14.65 -64.67 40.83
N ILE A 2 14.77 -64.38 39.53
CA ILE A 2 15.35 -63.14 39.01
C ILE A 2 14.20 -62.41 38.30
N LEU A 3 13.70 -61.35 38.94
CA LEU A 3 12.71 -60.44 38.36
C LEU A 3 13.44 -59.48 37.43
N ILE A 4 13.26 -59.64 36.13
CA ILE A 4 13.72 -58.69 35.11
C ILE A 4 12.71 -57.53 35.12
N GLY A 5 13.05 -56.45 35.82
CA GLY A 5 12.28 -55.21 35.81
C GLY A 5 12.55 -54.44 34.52
N ILE A 6 11.51 -54.28 33.70
CA ILE A 6 11.53 -53.45 32.50
C ILE A 6 11.52 -51.98 32.96
N VAL A 7 12.65 -51.28 32.80
CA VAL A 7 12.72 -49.82 33.00
C VAL A 7 12.17 -49.17 31.73
N GLY A 8 10.94 -48.65 31.80
CA GLY A 8 10.38 -47.83 30.74
C GLY A 8 11.11 -46.49 30.68
N LEU A 9 11.79 -46.22 29.55
CA LEU A 9 12.27 -44.88 29.22
C LEU A 9 11.07 -43.97 28.98
N GLY A 10 10.60 -43.29 30.02
CA GLY A 10 9.73 -42.12 29.88
C GLY A 10 10.55 -41.01 29.25
N ALA A 11 10.30 -40.72 27.97
CA ALA A 11 10.85 -39.55 27.31
C ALA A 11 10.42 -38.29 28.06
N CYS A 12 11.38 -37.47 28.51
CA CYS A 12 11.16 -36.23 29.24
C CYS A 12 10.59 -35.08 28.38
N ALA A 13 9.79 -35.39 27.36
CA ALA A 13 9.15 -34.42 26.50
C ALA A 13 7.66 -34.32 26.85
N GLU A 14 7.36 -33.56 27.91
CA GLU A 14 5.99 -33.14 28.19
C GLU A 14 5.57 -32.15 27.10
N HIS A 15 4.69 -32.57 26.20
CA HIS A 15 4.30 -31.78 25.03
C HIS A 15 3.57 -30.47 25.40
N THR A 16 3.13 -30.36 26.65
CA THR A 16 2.39 -29.22 27.21
C THR A 16 3.29 -28.27 27.99
N ARG A 17 4.61 -28.52 28.05
CA ARG A 17 5.54 -27.59 28.69
C ARG A 17 5.62 -26.32 27.84
N GLU A 18 5.12 -25.21 28.38
CA GLU A 18 5.33 -23.88 27.81
C GLU A 18 6.84 -23.62 27.67
N TYR A 19 7.26 -23.21 26.47
CA TYR A 19 8.64 -22.85 26.18
C TYR A 19 9.10 -21.75 27.14
N SER A 20 10.31 -21.87 27.70
CA SER A 20 10.86 -20.82 28.56
C SER A 20 10.92 -19.51 27.77
N ALA A 21 10.47 -18.42 28.39
CA ALA A 21 10.46 -17.08 27.79
C ALA A 21 11.87 -16.60 27.36
N ASP A 22 12.89 -17.29 27.85
CA ASP A 22 14.31 -17.09 27.67
C ASP A 22 14.88 -17.79 26.42
N LEU A 23 14.07 -18.60 25.72
CA LEU A 23 14.34 -19.13 24.38
C LEU A 23 13.31 -18.61 23.37
N GLN A 24 12.98 -17.32 23.45
CA GLN A 24 12.46 -16.62 22.28
C GLN A 24 13.47 -16.87 21.16
N HIS A 25 13.04 -17.60 20.12
CA HIS A 25 13.71 -17.57 18.83
C HIS A 25 13.78 -16.08 18.44
N PHE A 26 14.91 -15.45 18.71
CA PHE A 26 15.28 -14.21 18.07
C PHE A 26 15.61 -14.61 16.64
N GLU A 27 14.57 -14.78 15.83
CA GLU A 27 14.70 -14.72 14.38
C GLU A 27 15.31 -13.34 14.10
N PRO A 28 16.58 -13.25 13.67
CA PRO A 28 17.11 -11.95 13.30
C PRO A 28 16.25 -11.47 12.13
N ARG A 29 15.51 -10.38 12.36
CA ARG A 29 14.63 -9.77 11.36
C ARG A 29 15.41 -9.29 10.13
N ASP A 30 16.73 -9.18 10.30
CA ASP A 30 17.66 -8.74 9.29
C ASP A 30 18.56 -9.93 8.92
N GLN A 31 18.41 -10.42 7.68
CA GLN A 31 19.42 -11.28 7.09
C GLN A 31 20.76 -10.55 7.21
N MET A 32 21.77 -11.19 7.82
CA MET A 32 23.12 -10.62 7.91
C MET A 32 23.68 -10.49 6.48
N THR A 33 23.46 -9.34 5.85
CA THR A 33 24.08 -8.98 4.59
C THR A 33 25.56 -8.73 4.87
N ALA A 34 26.43 -9.47 4.18
CA ALA A 34 27.86 -9.22 4.24
C ALA A 34 28.12 -7.89 3.50
N ASP A 35 28.67 -6.93 4.25
CA ASP A 35 28.89 -5.53 3.87
C ASP A 35 27.61 -4.65 3.89
N LEU A 36 27.64 -3.61 4.73
CA LEU A 36 26.58 -2.60 4.88
C LEU A 36 26.95 -1.27 4.22
N ASP A 37 28.13 -1.18 3.59
CA ASP A 37 28.51 0.00 2.84
C ASP A 37 27.53 0.20 1.67
N MET A 38 26.95 1.39 1.59
CA MET A 38 25.90 1.78 0.62
C MET A 38 24.61 0.94 0.64
N TYR A 39 24.37 0.10 1.66
CA TYR A 39 23.09 -0.64 1.79
C TYR A 39 21.90 0.31 2.02
N VAL A 40 22.12 1.39 2.76
CA VAL A 40 21.17 2.48 2.96
C VAL A 40 21.69 3.70 2.19
N SER A 41 20.82 4.32 1.39
CA SER A 41 21.21 5.52 0.66
C SER A 41 21.42 6.69 1.63
N PRO A 42 22.46 7.51 1.44
CA PRO A 42 22.63 8.75 2.22
C PRO A 42 21.63 9.84 1.81
N SER A 43 20.98 9.69 0.65
CA SER A 43 19.93 10.59 0.17
C SER A 43 18.59 10.30 0.84
N LEU A 44 17.74 11.32 0.92
CA LEU A 44 16.35 11.15 1.34
C LEU A 44 15.54 10.50 0.22
N GLU A 45 15.01 9.30 0.46
CA GLU A 45 14.07 8.65 -0.46
C GLU A 45 12.66 9.22 -0.33
N THR A 46 11.82 9.04 -1.36
CA THR A 46 10.51 9.71 -1.48
C THR A 46 9.55 9.43 -0.32
N TYR A 47 9.57 8.22 0.24
CA TYR A 47 8.71 7.82 1.35
C TYR A 47 9.49 7.41 2.60
N GLN A 48 10.73 7.92 2.72
CA GLN A 48 11.54 7.70 3.91
C GLN A 48 11.06 8.57 5.06
N GLU A 49 11.16 8.05 6.27
CA GLU A 49 10.96 8.82 7.50
C GLU A 49 12.15 9.74 7.76
N THR A 50 11.90 10.93 8.32
CA THR A 50 12.97 11.89 8.59
C THR A 50 12.66 12.81 9.78
N ASP A 51 13.65 13.05 10.63
CA ASP A 51 13.55 14.02 11.74
C ASP A 51 13.78 15.47 11.29
N LEU A 52 14.04 15.71 10.00
CA LEU A 52 14.29 17.05 9.46
C LEU A 52 13.02 17.92 9.39
N PHE A 53 11.85 17.30 9.31
CA PHE A 53 10.56 17.99 9.22
C PHE A 53 9.66 17.58 10.39
N SER A 54 8.83 18.51 10.85
CA SER A 54 7.95 18.29 12.01
C SER A 54 6.90 17.19 11.81
N ASN A 55 6.58 16.84 10.56
CA ASN A 55 5.64 15.79 10.19
C ASN A 55 6.31 14.43 9.93
N GLY A 56 7.64 14.33 10.01
CA GLY A 56 8.37 13.07 9.80
C GLY A 56 8.52 12.65 8.33
N LEU A 57 8.01 13.42 7.37
CA LEU A 57 7.91 13.01 5.96
C LEU A 57 8.98 13.68 5.09
N THR A 58 9.58 12.96 4.16
CA THR A 58 10.40 13.58 3.10
C THR A 58 9.53 14.20 1.99
N SER A 59 8.38 13.58 1.70
CA SER A 59 7.38 14.07 0.74
C SER A 59 6.54 15.22 1.32
N GLN A 60 7.04 16.45 1.19
CA GLN A 60 6.34 17.66 1.63
C GLN A 60 5.27 18.12 0.63
N GLN A 61 4.25 18.82 1.12
CA GLN A 61 3.25 19.44 0.26
C GLN A 61 3.86 20.63 -0.51
N PRO A 62 3.55 20.77 -1.82
CA PRO A 62 3.95 21.96 -2.57
C PRO A 62 3.21 23.20 -2.05
N VAL A 63 3.77 24.37 -2.32
CA VAL A 63 3.14 25.65 -1.96
C VAL A 63 1.84 25.81 -2.76
N ALA A 64 0.78 26.32 -2.10
CA ALA A 64 -0.51 26.51 -2.74
C ALA A 64 -0.40 27.44 -3.97
N GLY A 65 -1.02 27.02 -5.08
CA GLY A 65 -1.05 27.78 -6.34
C GLY A 65 0.14 27.54 -7.28
N THR A 66 1.13 26.72 -6.92
CA THR A 66 2.20 26.36 -7.85
C THR A 66 1.70 25.43 -8.95
N VAL A 67 2.10 25.69 -10.21
CA VAL A 67 1.73 24.86 -11.38
C VAL A 67 3.01 24.26 -11.98
N PRO A 68 3.16 22.92 -12.01
CA PRO A 68 4.34 22.29 -12.61
C PRO A 68 4.28 22.32 -14.13
N ARG A 69 5.44 22.19 -14.79
CA ARG A 69 5.50 22.12 -16.25
C ARG A 69 4.80 20.87 -16.77
N GLY A 70 3.97 21.03 -17.80
CA GLY A 70 3.21 19.93 -18.40
C GLY A 70 1.88 19.61 -17.71
N PHE A 71 1.48 20.41 -16.71
CA PHE A 71 0.19 20.29 -16.05
C PHE A 71 -0.67 21.53 -16.31
N THR A 72 -1.94 21.30 -16.66
CA THR A 72 -2.93 22.37 -16.82
C THR A 72 -3.95 22.25 -15.68
N PRO A 73 -4.08 23.27 -14.82
CA PRO A 73 -5.09 23.26 -13.76
C PRO A 73 -6.52 23.17 -14.31
N TYR A 74 -7.42 22.61 -13.50
CA TYR A 74 -8.85 22.55 -13.82
C TYR A 74 -9.45 23.97 -13.92
N PRO A 75 -10.19 24.30 -14.99
CA PRO A 75 -10.56 25.70 -15.27
C PRO A 75 -11.82 26.18 -14.55
N TYR A 76 -12.65 25.29 -14.00
CA TYR A 76 -13.91 25.68 -13.35
C TYR A 76 -13.79 25.76 -11.83
N THR A 77 -14.63 26.59 -11.22
CA THR A 77 -14.72 26.75 -9.77
C THR A 77 -15.36 25.52 -9.10
N HIS A 78 -15.00 25.27 -7.84
CA HIS A 78 -15.55 24.19 -7.02
C HIS A 78 -16.86 24.63 -6.32
N ASP A 79 -17.81 25.18 -7.08
CA ASP A 79 -19.13 25.60 -6.63
C ASP A 79 -20.25 25.12 -7.58
N SER A 80 -21.51 25.35 -7.20
CA SER A 80 -22.66 24.91 -8.00
C SER A 80 -22.73 25.58 -9.38
N ALA A 81 -22.24 26.82 -9.49
CA ALA A 81 -22.13 27.53 -10.75
C ALA A 81 -21.11 26.87 -11.67
N GLY A 82 -19.91 26.58 -11.16
CA GLY A 82 -18.85 25.87 -11.87
C GLY A 82 -19.27 24.46 -12.29
N TYR A 83 -19.98 23.72 -11.44
CA TYR A 83 -20.56 22.42 -11.79
C TYR A 83 -21.51 22.51 -12.99
N SER A 84 -22.42 23.49 -12.98
CA SER A 84 -23.41 23.68 -14.04
C SER A 84 -22.75 24.08 -15.37
N LEU A 85 -21.76 24.97 -15.31
CA LEU A 85 -20.98 25.38 -16.49
C LEU A 85 -20.18 24.21 -17.08
N ALA A 86 -19.49 23.44 -16.24
CA ALA A 86 -18.74 22.27 -16.69
C ALA A 86 -19.64 21.24 -17.38
N GLY A 87 -20.84 20.98 -16.84
CA GLY A 87 -21.81 20.07 -17.46
C GLY A 87 -22.36 20.53 -18.81
N LEU A 88 -22.35 21.84 -19.09
CA LEU A 88 -22.82 22.41 -20.35
C LEU A 88 -21.73 22.54 -21.42
N GLU A 89 -20.51 22.91 -21.00
CA GLU A 89 -19.45 23.33 -21.92
C GLU A 89 -18.31 22.32 -22.07
N TRP A 90 -18.07 21.45 -21.08
CA TRP A 90 -16.95 20.52 -21.12
C TRP A 90 -17.15 19.44 -22.18
N LYS A 91 -16.10 19.20 -22.95
CA LYS A 91 -16.05 18.14 -23.97
C LYS A 91 -14.84 17.26 -23.73
N ASP A 92 -15.03 15.96 -23.88
CA ASP A 92 -13.92 15.02 -23.85
C ASP A 92 -12.94 15.33 -25.00
N THR A 93 -11.65 15.33 -24.68
CA THR A 93 -10.56 15.59 -25.61
C THR A 93 -9.90 14.31 -26.09
N LEU A 94 -10.21 13.17 -25.47
CA LEU A 94 -9.65 11.88 -25.83
C LEU A 94 -10.32 11.34 -27.11
N PRO A 95 -9.55 10.69 -28.02
CA PRO A 95 -10.11 10.11 -29.21
C PRO A 95 -10.89 8.83 -28.86
N ASN A 96 -12.08 8.67 -29.44
CA ASN A 96 -12.90 7.47 -29.27
C ASN A 96 -12.32 6.32 -30.12
N THR A 97 -11.37 5.60 -29.54
CA THR A 97 -10.65 4.48 -30.16
C THR A 97 -10.78 3.22 -29.30
N PRO A 98 -10.70 2.01 -29.89
CA PRO A 98 -10.75 0.76 -29.12
C PRO A 98 -9.72 0.71 -27.99
N GLU A 99 -8.53 1.28 -28.20
CA GLU A 99 -7.45 1.32 -27.21
C GLU A 99 -7.80 2.20 -26.00
N VAL A 100 -8.37 3.38 -26.25
CA VAL A 100 -8.84 4.28 -25.18
C VAL A 100 -9.98 3.65 -24.39
N LEU A 101 -10.93 3.00 -25.07
CA LEU A 101 -12.05 2.31 -24.41
C LEU A 101 -11.59 1.13 -23.57
N ALA A 102 -10.66 0.31 -24.09
CA ALA A 102 -10.07 -0.79 -23.33
C ALA A 102 -9.35 -0.29 -22.07
N LYS A 103 -8.65 0.86 -22.16
CA LYS A 103 -8.03 1.48 -21.00
C LYS A 103 -9.05 2.03 -20.00
N GLY A 104 -10.14 2.63 -20.49
CA GLY A 104 -11.25 3.09 -19.67
C GLY A 104 -11.90 1.97 -18.87
N GLN A 105 -12.11 0.80 -19.50
CA GLN A 105 -12.62 -0.40 -18.83
C GLN A 105 -11.67 -0.88 -17.71
N ASP A 106 -10.37 -0.97 -17.97
CA ASP A 106 -9.36 -1.34 -16.97
C ASP A 106 -9.37 -0.40 -15.75
N LEU A 107 -9.51 0.90 -15.99
CA LEU A 107 -9.61 1.90 -14.91
C LEU A 107 -10.92 1.78 -14.13
N TYR A 108 -12.05 1.59 -14.82
CA TYR A 108 -13.36 1.41 -14.19
C TYR A 108 -13.37 0.20 -13.23
N SER A 109 -12.83 -0.94 -13.68
CA SER A 109 -12.73 -2.16 -12.87
C SER A 109 -11.87 -1.96 -11.61
N LYS A 110 -10.84 -1.11 -11.67
CA LYS A 110 -9.92 -0.87 -10.54
C LYS A 110 -10.43 0.14 -9.52
N PHE A 111 -11.15 1.17 -9.96
CA PHE A 111 -11.45 2.33 -9.10
C PHE A 111 -12.95 2.56 -8.86
N CYS A 112 -13.83 2.06 -9.74
CA CYS A 112 -15.26 2.39 -9.71
C CYS A 112 -16.13 1.18 -9.35
N MET A 113 -15.79 0.00 -9.88
CA MET A 113 -16.62 -1.21 -9.80
C MET A 113 -16.96 -1.64 -8.38
N HIS A 114 -16.07 -1.38 -7.42
CA HIS A 114 -16.29 -1.75 -6.01
C HIS A 114 -17.57 -1.14 -5.43
N CYS A 115 -17.92 0.10 -5.81
CA CYS A 115 -19.15 0.78 -5.37
C CYS A 115 -20.25 0.76 -6.44
N HIS A 116 -19.87 0.88 -7.72
CA HIS A 116 -20.83 1.06 -8.81
C HIS A 116 -21.27 -0.26 -9.49
N GLY A 117 -20.62 -1.39 -9.18
CA GLY A 117 -20.85 -2.69 -9.81
C GLY A 117 -20.22 -2.81 -11.21
N GLU A 118 -20.26 -3.99 -11.82
CA GLU A 118 -19.68 -4.22 -13.16
C GLU A 118 -20.45 -3.46 -14.24
N GLY A 119 -21.78 -3.40 -14.12
CA GLY A 119 -22.67 -2.73 -15.07
C GLY A 119 -22.96 -1.26 -14.75
N GLY A 120 -22.40 -0.70 -13.68
CA GLY A 120 -22.71 0.67 -13.25
C GLY A 120 -24.07 0.86 -12.61
N ASN A 121 -24.70 -0.20 -12.09
CA ASN A 121 -26.03 -0.17 -11.49
C ASN A 121 -26.05 0.16 -10.00
N ALA A 122 -24.91 0.62 -9.44
CA ALA A 122 -24.75 0.88 -8.00
C ALA A 122 -24.94 -0.38 -7.13
N ASP A 123 -24.58 -1.54 -7.66
CA ASP A 123 -24.64 -2.86 -7.04
C ASP A 123 -23.25 -3.42 -6.70
N GLY A 124 -22.33 -2.52 -6.34
CA GLY A 124 -20.98 -2.89 -5.90
C GLY A 124 -20.97 -3.67 -4.58
N SER A 125 -19.85 -4.31 -4.29
CA SER A 125 -19.69 -5.20 -3.12
C SER A 125 -19.33 -4.50 -1.80
N VAL A 126 -19.08 -3.19 -1.84
CA VAL A 126 -18.71 -2.40 -0.65
C VAL A 126 -19.91 -2.03 0.21
#